data_AF-A0A830CR47-F1
#
_entry.id   AF-A0A830CR47-F1
#
_cell.length_a   1.000
_cell.length_b   1.000
_cell.length_c   1.000
_cell.angle_alpha   90.00
_cell.angle_beta   90.00
_cell.angle_gamma   90.00
#
_symmetry.space_group_name_H-M   'P 1'
#
loop_
_entity.id
_entity.type
_entity.pdbx_description
1 polymer ?
#
loop_
_entity_poly.entity_id
_entity_poly.type
_entity_poly.pdbx_seq_one_letter_code
_entity_poly.pdbx_strand_id
1 'polypeptide(L)'
;MAATMHAKIHRRKLDKLNIIKICEEILNPSVPMALRLSGILMGGVVIVYERKVKLLYDDVTRLLVEINEAWKVKAAPSDPTRLPKGKSQAK
;
A
#
# COMPACT_ATOMS: atom_id res chain seq x y z
N MET A 1 -15.98 -12.29 7.48
CA MET A 1 -16.19 -13.14 6.28
C MET A 1 -15.39 -12.61 5.10
N ALA A 2 -14.09 -12.88 5.05
CA ALA A 2 -13.29 -12.69 3.83
C ALA A 2 -13.29 -13.97 2.97
N ALA A 3 -13.42 -15.14 3.60
CA ALA A 3 -13.42 -16.44 2.96
C ALA A 3 -14.70 -16.78 2.18
N THR A 4 -15.86 -16.22 2.58
CA THR A 4 -17.17 -16.59 2.02
C THR A 4 -17.85 -15.46 1.25
N MET A 5 -17.38 -14.23 1.38
CA MET A 5 -17.87 -13.11 0.62
C MET A 5 -16.73 -12.57 -0.24
N HIS A 6 -16.84 -12.68 -1.56
CA HIS A 6 -16.02 -11.95 -2.54
C HIS A 6 -16.27 -10.43 -2.48
N ALA A 7 -16.63 -9.90 -1.31
CA ALA A 7 -16.95 -8.52 -1.09
C ALA A 7 -15.65 -7.70 -1.08
N LYS A 8 -15.68 -6.57 -1.78
CA LYS A 8 -14.61 -5.58 -1.83
C LYS A 8 -14.37 -5.04 -0.42
N ILE A 9 -13.41 -5.61 0.31
CA ILE A 9 -13.08 -5.18 1.68
C ILE A 9 -12.50 -3.76 1.61
N HIS A 10 -13.10 -2.84 2.35
CA HIS A 10 -12.60 -1.47 2.47
C HIS A 10 -11.24 -1.43 3.20
N ARG A 11 -10.31 -0.62 2.70
CA ARG A 11 -8.94 -0.45 3.24
C ARG A 11 -8.89 -0.21 4.76
N ARG A 12 -9.76 0.66 5.28
CA ARG A 12 -9.87 0.94 6.73
C ARG A 12 -10.19 -0.29 7.60
N LYS A 13 -10.93 -1.26 7.05
CA LYS A 13 -11.23 -2.51 7.75
C LYS A 13 -10.04 -3.48 7.68
N LEU A 14 -9.29 -3.44 6.57
CA LEU A 14 -8.12 -4.28 6.34
C LEU A 14 -6.97 -3.93 7.31
N ASP A 15 -6.72 -2.65 7.56
CA ASP A 15 -5.63 -2.21 8.44
C ASP A 15 -5.81 -2.65 9.89
N LYS A 16 -7.06 -2.73 10.37
CA LYS A 16 -7.38 -3.16 11.74
C LYS A 16 -7.21 -4.67 11.96
N LEU A 17 -7.05 -5.47 10.90
CA LEU A 17 -6.93 -6.92 11.01
C LEU A 17 -5.49 -7.34 11.32
N ASN A 18 -5.32 -8.07 12.42
CA ASN A 18 -4.06 -8.70 12.80
C ASN A 18 -3.99 -10.13 12.25
N ILE A 19 -3.35 -10.28 11.08
CA ILE A 19 -3.25 -11.56 10.37
C ILE A 19 -2.58 -12.64 11.24
N ILE A 20 -1.52 -12.28 11.97
CA ILE A 20 -0.76 -13.21 12.83
C ILE A 20 -1.67 -13.83 13.89
N LYS A 21 -2.42 -13.00 14.63
CA LYS A 21 -3.35 -13.48 15.67
C LYS A 21 -4.44 -14.38 15.09
N ILE A 22 -4.95 -14.03 13.90
CA ILE A 22 -5.96 -14.86 13.22
C ILE A 22 -5.37 -16.21 12.82
N CYS A 23 -4.13 -16.26 12.33
CA CYS A 23 -3.46 -17.53 12.03
C CYS A 23 -3.26 -18.39 13.29
N GLU A 24 -2.88 -17.77 14.41
CA GLU A 24 -2.71 -18.47 15.70
C GLU A 24 -4.03 -19.06 16.20
N GLU A 25 -5.13 -18.31 16.12
CA GLU A 25 -6.47 -18.78 16.49
C GLU A 25 -6.97 -19.92 15.61
N ILE A 26 -6.63 -19.91 14.31
CA ILE A 26 -7.00 -20.98 13.37
C ILE A 26 -6.15 -22.24 13.62
N LEU A 27 -4.86 -22.07 13.94
CA LEU A 27 -3.93 -23.17 14.19
C LEU A 27 -4.22 -23.87 15.53
N ASN A 28 -4.54 -23.08 16.56
CA ASN A 28 -4.79 -23.55 17.92
C ASN A 28 -6.17 -23.11 18.41
N PRO A 29 -7.25 -23.71 17.87
CA PRO A 29 -8.60 -23.29 18.24
C PRO A 29 -8.93 -23.75 19.67
N SER A 30 -9.59 -22.89 20.45
CA SER A 30 -10.05 -23.19 21.81
C SER A 30 -11.11 -24.30 21.87
N VAL A 31 -11.76 -24.60 20.75
CA VAL A 31 -12.83 -25.59 20.63
C VAL A 31 -12.57 -26.41 19.35
N PRO A 32 -12.87 -27.71 19.31
CA PRO A 32 -12.67 -28.53 18.12
C PRO A 32 -13.32 -27.91 16.88
N MET A 33 -12.47 -27.51 15.93
CA MET A 33 -12.89 -26.90 14.67
C MET A 33 -12.84 -27.96 13.57
N ALA A 34 -13.87 -28.01 12.72
CA ALA A 34 -13.87 -28.90 11.56
C ALA A 34 -12.75 -28.47 10.58
N LEU A 35 -11.97 -29.44 10.09
CA LEU A 35 -10.87 -29.19 9.15
C LEU A 35 -11.30 -28.42 7.90
N ARG A 36 -12.52 -28.68 7.41
CA ARG A 36 -13.10 -27.94 6.27
C ARG A 36 -13.26 -26.44 6.58
N LEU A 37 -13.64 -26.09 7.80
CA LEU A 37 -13.74 -24.70 8.24
C LEU A 37 -12.35 -24.06 8.35
N SER A 38 -11.36 -24.78 8.90
CA SER A 38 -9.97 -24.32 8.96
C SER A 38 -9.41 -24.01 7.58
N GLY A 39 -9.66 -24.88 6.58
CA GLY A 39 -9.22 -24.66 5.19
C GLY A 39 -9.88 -23.43 4.55
N ILE A 40 -11.18 -23.23 4.75
CA ILE A 40 -11.91 -22.05 4.26
C ILE A 40 -11.35 -20.77 4.92
N LEU A 41 -11.14 -20.79 6.23
CA LEU A 41 -10.61 -19.64 6.96
C LEU A 41 -9.18 -19.30 6.52
N MET A 42 -8.30 -20.30 6.38
CA MET A 42 -6.94 -20.12 5.86
C MET A 42 -6.94 -19.51 4.46
N GLY A 43 -7.79 -19.99 3.56
CA GLY A 43 -7.96 -19.39 2.23
C GLY A 43 -8.34 -17.91 2.29
N GLY A 44 -9.26 -17.55 3.21
CA GLY A 44 -9.64 -16.15 3.44
C GLY A 44 -8.48 -15.28 3.96
N VAL A 45 -7.64 -15.82 4.84
CA VAL A 45 -6.46 -15.10 5.37
C VAL A 45 -5.45 -14.79 4.27
N VAL A 46 -5.19 -15.75 3.36
CA VAL A 46 -4.28 -15.55 2.22
C VAL A 46 -4.79 -14.43 1.31
N ILE A 47 -6.09 -14.40 1.00
CA ILE A 47 -6.71 -13.34 0.19
C ILE A 47 -6.56 -11.96 0.85
N VAL A 48 -6.75 -11.89 2.17
CA VAL A 48 -6.58 -10.66 2.96
C VAL A 48 -5.12 -10.18 2.92
N TYR A 49 -4.16 -11.09 3.04
CA TYR A 49 -2.74 -10.79 2.95
C TYR A 49 -2.36 -10.27 1.56
N GLU A 50 -2.74 -10.97 0.51
CA GLU A 50 -2.49 -10.55 -0.88
C GLU A 50 -3.03 -9.15 -1.14
N ARG A 51 -4.22 -8.83 -0.62
CA ARG A 51 -4.82 -7.49 -0.77
C ARG A 51 -4.04 -6.42 -0.03
N LYS A 52 -3.52 -6.72 1.19
CA LYS A 52 -2.67 -5.78 1.93
C LYS A 52 -1.40 -5.47 1.15
N VAL A 53 -0.74 -6.50 0.61
CA VAL A 53 0.49 -6.34 -0.17
C VAL A 53 0.24 -5.53 -1.44
N LYS A 54 -0.84 -5.79 -2.17
CA LYS A 54 -1.22 -5.01 -3.37
C LYS A 54 -1.45 -3.54 -3.05
N LEU A 55 -2.21 -3.24 -1.99
CA LEU A 55 -2.45 -1.85 -1.58
C LEU A 55 -1.15 -1.14 -1.19
N LEU A 56 -0.28 -1.81 -0.43
CA LEU A 56 1.02 -1.27 -0.05
C LEU A 56 1.89 -0.98 -1.28
N TYR A 57 1.93 -1.90 -2.23
CA TYR A 57 2.68 -1.72 -3.47
C TYR A 57 2.16 -0.53 -4.29
N ASP A 58 0.84 -0.39 -4.40
CA ASP A 58 0.20 0.75 -5.07
C ASP A 58 0.55 2.07 -4.36
N ASP A 59 0.55 2.10 -3.03
CA ASP A 59 0.89 3.30 -2.24
C ASP A 59 2.36 3.68 -2.41
N VAL A 60 3.29 2.72 -2.34
CA VAL A 60 4.72 2.96 -2.53
C VAL A 60 5.02 3.43 -3.95
N THR A 61 4.35 2.86 -4.94
CA THR A 61 4.50 3.27 -6.35
C THR A 61 4.04 4.71 -6.54
N ARG A 62 2.90 5.11 -5.95
CA ARG A 62 2.42 6.50 -5.97
C ARG A 62 3.40 7.45 -5.29
N LEU A 63 3.87 7.09 -4.09
CA LEU A 63 4.83 7.89 -3.34
C LEU A 63 6.14 8.10 -4.11
N LEU A 64 6.64 7.06 -4.80
CA LEU A 64 7.85 7.16 -5.62
C LEU A 64 7.69 8.18 -6.75
N VAL A 65 6.54 8.17 -7.45
CA VAL A 65 6.23 9.12 -8.52
C VAL A 65 6.19 10.54 -7.97
N GLU A 66 5.48 10.77 -6.86
CA GLU A 66 5.36 12.09 -6.22
C GLU A 66 6.73 12.64 -5.77
N ILE A 67 7.60 11.79 -5.19
CA ILE A 67 8.95 12.19 -4.81
C ILE A 67 9.76 12.57 -6.06
N ASN A 68 9.73 11.75 -7.11
CA ASN A 68 10.48 12.02 -8.33
C ASN A 68 10.03 13.32 -9.01
N GLU A 69 8.72 13.61 -9.00
CA GLU A 69 8.17 14.88 -9.49
C GLU A 69 8.64 16.06 -8.64
N ALA A 70 8.57 15.98 -7.31
CA ALA A 70 9.05 17.03 -6.42
C ALA A 70 10.55 17.33 -6.60
N TRP A 71 11.36 16.30 -6.88
CA TRP A 71 12.79 16.44 -7.12
C TRP A 71 13.10 17.02 -8.49
N LYS A 72 12.31 16.70 -9.53
CA LYS A 72 12.40 17.35 -10.85
C LYS A 72 12.11 18.85 -10.77
N VAL A 73 11.14 19.27 -9.95
CA VAL A 73 10.83 20.69 -9.74
C VAL A 73 11.99 21.43 -9.05
N LYS A 74 12.68 20.79 -8.10
CA LYS A 74 13.90 21.36 -7.47
C LYS A 74 15.09 21.49 -8.43
N ALA A 75 15.16 20.66 -9.47
CA ALA A 75 16.25 20.65 -10.44
C ALA A 75 16.06 21.64 -11.59
N ALA A 76 14.93 22.36 -11.66
CA ALA A 76 14.76 23.48 -12.58
C ALA A 76 15.31 24.77 -11.92
N PRO A 77 16.48 25.29 -12.31
CA PRO A 77 16.91 26.60 -11.88
C PRO A 77 16.35 27.60 -12.89
N SER A 78 15.07 27.93 -12.80
CA SER A 78 14.63 29.22 -13.34
C SER A 78 14.89 30.25 -12.27
N ASP A 79 16.17 30.58 -12.09
CA ASP A 79 16.56 31.84 -11.49
C ASP A 79 16.00 32.94 -12.42
N PRO A 80 14.96 33.68 -12.01
CA PRO A 80 14.34 34.68 -12.87
C PRO A 80 15.28 35.87 -13.12
N THR A 81 16.45 35.91 -12.47
CA THR A 81 17.46 36.97 -12.64
C THR A 81 18.59 36.60 -13.62
N ARG A 82 18.53 35.44 -14.29
CA ARG A 82 19.52 35.09 -15.32
C ARG A 82 19.34 35.91 -16.60
N LEU A 83 20.20 36.92 -16.75
CA LEU A 83 20.34 37.70 -17.98
C LEU A 83 20.72 36.78 -19.17
N PRO A 84 20.13 37.01 -20.36
CA PRO A 84 20.49 36.27 -21.58
C PRO A 84 21.99 36.35 -21.85
N LYS A 85 22.61 35.23 -22.28
CA LYS A 85 24.03 35.20 -22.64
C LYS A 85 24.32 36.30 -23.67
N GLY A 86 25.15 37.27 -23.28
CA GLY A 86 25.54 38.43 -24.10
C GLY A 86 25.12 39.80 -23.56
N LYS A 87 24.35 39.88 -22.47
CA LYS A 87 23.99 41.16 -21.83
C LYS A 87 24.48 41.19 -20.38
N SER A 88 25.76 41.47 -20.18
CA SER A 88 26.38 41.56 -18.85
C SER A 88 26.26 42.95 -18.19
N GLN A 89 25.73 43.95 -18.89
CA GLN A 89 25.57 45.32 -18.38
C GLN A 89 24.29 45.95 -18.98
N ALA A 90 23.52 46.66 -18.15
CA ALA A 90 22.48 47.59 -18.62
C ALA A 90 23.15 48.94 -18.93
N LYS A 91 22.75 49.55 -20.04
CA LYS A 91 23.33 50.80 -20.57
C LYS A 91 22.76 52.02 -19.87
#